data_AF-A0AAI8YYC6-F1
#
_entry.id   AF-A0AAI8YYC6-F1
#
_cell.length_a   1.000
_cell.length_b   1.000
_cell.length_c   1.000
_cell.angle_alpha   90.00
_cell.angle_beta   90.00
_cell.angle_gamma   90.00
#
_symmetry.space_group_name_H-M   'P 1'
#
loop_
_entity.id
_entity.type
_entity.pdbx_description
1 polymer ?
#
loop_
_entity_poly.entity_id
_entity_poly.type
_entity_poly.pdbx_seq_one_letter_code
_entity_poly.pdbx_strand_id
1 'polypeptide(L)'
;MPKRKTALESDSGLSSPPESIVDQTDAQLNGQAEPSVKRRKVKKEAVEAETALVQPKKASNKPRGARKVKIEAEEEEAELEDDVQQGAKDLSSKPKRKRKIKTKTEEVKEEEEEADENDEIVEKKGKKKRKTKAEKEAEAMPLAARTAGHKLYIGAHVSAAGGVHNAVVNSVHIGANAFALFLKSQRKWANPPLQDDHRLSFHNNCKTHTYNQMRHVVPHGSYLVNLAHTDQARTDQAYTSYLDDLKRCESLGINLYNIHPGNTVSNDRQKAITHLASNLNAAHRETSSVITLLENMAAGGNVLGSTFEDLRDIIALVENKERIGVCIDTCHAFAGGYDLRTPETFHKTMQTFDALVGLQYLRAVHLNDSKAPFASHRDLHANIGTGFLGLRAFHNIVNDPRFEGLPLILETPIEVRDENGNLVKDEKGKEKEDKGIWAREIKMLEGLVGMDVEGEEFRALERKLARQGEPERERLMEQIERKKEKEEKKKGAGKGKKGKKVESESEGSELGDE
;
A
#
# COMPACT_ATOMS: atom_id res chain seq x y z
N MET A 1 52.49 41.52 49.88
CA MET A 1 52.27 42.89 50.43
C MET A 1 53.01 43.88 49.55
N PRO A 2 52.62 45.18 49.50
CA PRO A 2 51.62 45.87 50.31
C PRO A 2 50.19 45.92 49.70
N LYS A 3 49.09 46.18 50.44
CA LYS A 3 48.79 45.99 51.90
C LYS A 3 47.26 46.08 52.19
N ARG A 4 46.61 44.96 52.58
CA ARG A 4 45.35 44.83 53.40
C ARG A 4 44.06 45.49 52.82
N LYS A 5 42.81 45.16 53.19
CA LYS A 5 42.09 44.43 54.30
C LYS A 5 40.75 43.89 53.68
N THR A 6 39.89 42.96 54.13
CA THR A 6 39.80 41.73 55.00
C THR A 6 38.45 41.05 54.62
N ALA A 7 38.22 39.73 54.60
CA ALA A 7 38.23 38.70 55.66
C ALA A 7 37.03 38.82 56.66
N LEU A 8 36.28 37.77 57.06
CA LEU A 8 36.48 36.29 57.02
C LEU A 8 35.17 35.45 56.82
N GLU A 9 35.34 34.17 56.45
CA GLU A 9 34.66 32.91 56.93
C GLU A 9 33.13 32.66 56.76
N SER A 10 32.61 31.41 56.65
CA SER A 10 33.19 30.03 56.49
C SER A 10 32.11 28.98 56.11
N ASP A 11 32.53 27.85 55.48
CA ASP A 11 32.04 26.43 55.55
C ASP A 11 30.57 26.06 55.97
N SER A 12 29.97 24.94 55.57
CA SER A 12 30.31 23.81 54.66
C SER A 12 29.04 22.92 54.45
N GLY A 13 29.12 21.83 53.66
CA GLY A 13 28.22 20.68 53.80
C GLY A 13 27.61 20.12 52.50
N LEU A 14 27.71 18.80 52.29
CA LEU A 14 27.02 18.05 51.24
C LEU A 14 25.76 17.36 51.80
N SER A 15 24.68 17.28 51.01
CA SER A 15 23.98 16.00 50.71
C SER A 15 22.76 16.23 49.79
N SER A 16 22.38 15.18 49.05
CA SER A 16 21.22 15.10 48.15
C SER A 16 19.92 14.68 48.90
N PRO A 17 18.72 14.71 48.28
CA PRO A 17 17.43 14.82 48.98
C PRO A 17 16.71 13.47 49.22
N PRO A 18 15.57 13.48 49.95
CA PRO A 18 14.58 12.41 49.96
C PRO A 18 13.51 12.58 48.86
N GLU A 19 12.79 11.49 48.59
CA GLU A 19 11.79 11.36 47.52
C GLU A 19 10.34 11.57 48.01
N SER A 20 9.42 11.38 47.07
CA SER A 20 7.98 11.04 47.17
C SER A 20 7.35 10.70 48.53
N ILE A 21 6.07 11.07 48.65
CA ILE A 21 5.02 10.25 49.29
C ILE A 21 3.71 10.41 48.49
N VAL A 22 2.82 9.43 48.62
CA VAL A 22 1.68 9.23 47.71
C VAL A 22 0.35 9.13 48.48
N ASP A 23 -0.71 9.64 47.85
CA ASP A 23 -2.07 9.06 47.86
C ASP A 23 -2.98 9.20 49.11
N GLN A 24 -4.28 9.07 48.83
CA GLN A 24 -5.41 8.61 49.66
C GLN A 24 -6.35 9.56 50.45
N THR A 25 -7.63 9.21 50.25
CA THR A 25 -8.86 9.35 51.05
C THR A 25 -9.77 10.59 50.97
N ASP A 26 -11.02 10.28 50.64
CA ASP A 26 -12.23 11.11 50.72
C ASP A 26 -12.59 11.59 52.13
N ALA A 27 -13.30 12.74 52.22
CA ALA A 27 -14.49 12.88 53.07
C ALA A 27 -15.34 14.15 52.76
N GLN A 28 -16.45 13.94 52.03
CA GLN A 28 -17.82 14.39 52.37
C GLN A 28 -18.16 15.79 52.96
N LEU A 29 -19.18 16.40 52.30
CA LEU A 29 -20.40 17.08 52.84
C LEU A 29 -20.57 18.62 52.87
N ASN A 30 -21.71 19.04 52.27
CA ASN A 30 -22.60 20.19 52.53
C ASN A 30 -22.11 21.65 52.29
N GLY A 31 -22.88 22.44 51.50
CA GLY A 31 -22.52 23.85 51.19
C GLY A 31 -23.56 24.82 50.56
N GLN A 32 -24.82 24.44 50.32
CA GLN A 32 -25.96 25.31 49.92
C GLN A 32 -26.01 26.00 48.51
N ALA A 33 -27.26 26.06 47.99
CA ALA A 33 -27.89 27.08 47.12
C ALA A 33 -27.43 27.34 45.66
N GLU A 34 -28.35 27.06 44.71
CA GLU A 34 -28.38 27.63 43.35
C GLU A 34 -28.94 29.08 43.33
N PRO A 35 -28.93 29.78 42.18
CA PRO A 35 -30.11 29.76 41.31
C PRO A 35 -29.75 29.33 39.86
N SER A 36 -30.36 28.30 39.24
CA SER A 36 -31.77 27.98 38.94
C SER A 36 -32.25 28.53 37.59
N VAL A 37 -33.27 27.85 37.00
CA VAL A 37 -33.96 28.17 35.72
C VAL A 37 -33.19 27.78 34.45
N LYS A 38 -33.72 27.00 33.49
CA LYS A 38 -34.94 26.15 33.38
C LYS A 38 -34.72 25.08 32.28
N ARG A 39 -35.42 23.93 32.35
CA ARG A 39 -35.67 23.01 31.20
C ARG A 39 -37.17 22.67 31.12
N ARG A 40 -37.68 22.31 29.93
CA ARG A 40 -39.11 22.03 29.66
C ARG A 40 -39.41 20.52 29.75
N LYS A 41 -40.61 20.15 30.23
CA LYS A 41 -41.08 18.75 30.36
C LYS A 41 -41.75 18.24 29.08
N VAL A 42 -41.62 16.95 28.80
CA VAL A 42 -42.69 16.10 28.25
C VAL A 42 -42.75 14.80 29.07
N LYS A 43 -43.94 14.20 29.19
CA LYS A 43 -44.30 13.11 30.10
C LYS A 43 -43.74 11.74 29.70
N LYS A 44 -43.66 10.82 30.66
CA LYS A 44 -43.97 9.39 30.46
C LYS A 44 -45.45 9.14 30.74
N GLU A 45 -46.06 8.20 30.03
CA GLU A 45 -47.26 7.48 30.47
C GLU A 45 -46.90 5.99 30.57
N ALA A 46 -47.70 5.20 31.30
CA ALA A 46 -47.46 3.80 31.58
C ALA A 46 -48.75 3.00 31.40
N VAL A 47 -48.62 1.76 30.94
CA VAL A 47 -49.69 0.76 30.86
C VAL A 47 -49.09 -0.56 31.33
N GLU A 48 -49.84 -1.33 32.13
CA GLU A 48 -49.35 -2.56 32.75
C GLU A 48 -49.66 -3.82 31.92
N ALA A 49 -48.91 -4.87 32.23
CA ALA A 49 -49.21 -6.30 32.11
C ALA A 49 -50.23 -6.82 31.07
N GLU A 50 -49.76 -7.76 30.25
CA GLU A 50 -50.23 -9.14 30.43
C GLU A 50 -49.08 -10.14 30.17
N THR A 51 -49.18 -11.36 30.73
CA THR A 51 -48.10 -12.36 30.74
C THR A 51 -48.53 -13.69 30.12
N ALA A 52 -47.72 -14.24 29.21
CA ALA A 52 -47.89 -15.60 28.68
C ALA A 52 -46.68 -16.48 29.01
N LEU A 53 -46.89 -17.48 29.87
CA LEU A 53 -45.89 -18.47 30.29
C LEU A 53 -45.98 -19.75 29.46
N VAL A 54 -44.87 -20.19 28.85
CA VAL A 54 -44.65 -21.61 28.48
C VAL A 54 -43.19 -21.97 28.75
N GLN A 55 -42.96 -23.00 29.56
CA GLN A 55 -41.69 -23.76 29.61
C GLN A 55 -41.98 -25.27 29.32
N PRO A 56 -41.04 -26.23 29.43
CA PRO A 56 -40.88 -27.23 28.37
C PRO A 56 -41.44 -28.61 28.77
N LYS A 57 -41.44 -29.56 27.83
CA LYS A 57 -41.68 -30.98 28.14
C LYS A 57 -40.62 -31.89 27.50
N LYS A 58 -40.03 -32.76 28.33
CA LYS A 58 -39.29 -33.96 27.90
C LYS A 58 -40.24 -35.17 27.98
N ALA A 59 -40.14 -36.08 27.02
CA ALA A 59 -40.45 -37.51 27.19
C ALA A 59 -39.79 -38.30 26.03
N SER A 60 -39.57 -39.60 26.20
CA SER A 60 -38.84 -40.47 25.28
C SER A 60 -39.67 -41.65 24.78
N ASN A 61 -39.41 -42.16 23.56
CA ASN A 61 -39.02 -43.56 23.33
C ASN A 61 -38.75 -43.91 21.85
N LYS A 62 -38.17 -45.11 21.65
CA LYS A 62 -37.76 -45.83 20.41
C LYS A 62 -38.44 -47.22 20.42
N PRO A 63 -38.27 -48.14 19.44
CA PRO A 63 -38.01 -48.06 17.99
C PRO A 63 -38.88 -49.06 17.15
N ARG A 64 -38.46 -49.38 15.90
CA ARG A 64 -38.97 -50.39 14.91
C ARG A 64 -40.12 -49.91 13.98
N GLY A 65 -40.19 -50.31 12.70
CA GLY A 65 -39.20 -51.02 11.86
C GLY A 65 -39.77 -51.64 10.56
N ALA A 66 -38.88 -52.01 9.60
CA ALA A 66 -39.15 -52.69 8.30
C ALA A 66 -39.96 -51.87 7.25
N ARG A 67 -39.94 -52.06 5.92
CA ARG A 67 -39.28 -53.00 4.94
C ARG A 67 -39.36 -52.32 3.52
N LYS A 68 -38.90 -52.79 2.34
CA LYS A 68 -38.29 -54.05 1.82
C LYS A 68 -37.52 -53.81 0.48
N VAL A 69 -36.19 -53.96 0.47
CA VAL A 69 -35.36 -54.70 -0.53
C VAL A 69 -35.64 -54.60 -2.05
N LYS A 70 -34.62 -54.19 -2.84
CA LYS A 70 -34.01 -55.05 -3.89
C LYS A 70 -32.48 -54.86 -3.93
N ILE A 71 -31.77 -55.93 -4.30
CA ILE A 71 -30.31 -56.06 -4.50
C ILE A 71 -30.12 -56.82 -5.82
N GLU A 72 -29.01 -56.59 -6.52
CA GLU A 72 -28.38 -57.53 -7.45
C GLU A 72 -26.91 -57.11 -7.60
N ALA A 73 -25.98 -57.94 -7.09
CA ALA A 73 -24.53 -57.77 -7.19
C ALA A 73 -23.81 -59.06 -6.73
N GLU A 74 -22.98 -59.63 -7.60
CA GLU A 74 -22.05 -60.77 -7.49
C GLU A 74 -21.21 -60.72 -8.80
N GLU A 75 -19.96 -61.17 -8.92
CA GLU A 75 -19.15 -62.13 -8.15
C GLU A 75 -17.72 -61.57 -7.91
N GLU A 76 -17.11 -61.92 -6.75
CA GLU A 76 -15.78 -62.54 -6.52
C GLU A 76 -14.46 -61.91 -7.08
N GLU A 77 -13.23 -62.22 -6.59
CA GLU A 77 -12.72 -63.24 -5.65
C GLU A 77 -11.93 -62.65 -4.44
N ALA A 78 -11.50 -63.54 -3.53
CA ALA A 78 -10.59 -63.30 -2.39
C ALA A 78 -9.09 -63.54 -2.81
N GLU A 79 -8.03 -63.67 -1.99
CA GLU A 79 -7.82 -63.98 -0.56
C GLU A 79 -6.54 -63.29 -0.01
N LEU A 80 -6.37 -63.26 1.32
CA LEU A 80 -5.09 -63.57 2.03
C LEU A 80 -5.30 -63.51 3.56
N GLU A 81 -4.75 -64.49 4.30
CA GLU A 81 -5.03 -64.72 5.74
C GLU A 81 -3.87 -64.36 6.71
N ASP A 82 -4.28 -63.90 7.90
CA ASP A 82 -3.77 -64.08 9.27
C ASP A 82 -2.29 -64.42 9.63
N ASP A 83 -1.69 -63.44 10.32
CA ASP A 83 -1.34 -63.46 11.77
C ASP A 83 -0.10 -64.21 12.38
N VAL A 84 0.62 -63.42 13.22
CA VAL A 84 1.21 -63.76 14.55
C VAL A 84 2.48 -64.65 14.75
N GLN A 85 3.57 -63.93 15.10
CA GLN A 85 4.50 -64.13 16.25
C GLN A 85 5.81 -64.97 16.26
N GLN A 86 6.75 -64.37 17.01
CA GLN A 86 7.79 -64.93 17.90
C GLN A 86 9.16 -65.37 17.35
N GLY A 87 10.20 -65.14 18.18
CA GLY A 87 11.57 -65.65 18.02
C GLY A 87 12.66 -64.57 18.01
N ALA A 88 13.38 -64.40 19.12
CA ALA A 88 14.52 -63.48 19.21
C ALA A 88 15.79 -64.19 19.73
N LYS A 89 16.96 -63.86 19.14
CA LYS A 89 18.19 -63.51 19.90
C LYS A 89 19.34 -63.00 19.02
N ASP A 90 20.27 -62.34 19.71
CA ASP A 90 21.45 -61.61 19.23
C ASP A 90 22.70 -62.50 19.13
N LEU A 91 23.69 -62.10 18.31
CA LEU A 91 25.12 -62.19 18.64
C LEU A 91 26.03 -61.44 17.61
N SER A 92 27.15 -60.90 18.12
CA SER A 92 28.17 -60.07 17.43
C SER A 92 29.10 -60.86 16.46
N SER A 93 30.04 -60.29 15.65
CA SER A 93 30.83 -59.04 15.80
C SER A 93 31.50 -58.52 14.48
N LYS A 94 32.47 -57.59 14.61
CA LYS A 94 33.17 -56.74 13.60
C LYS A 94 34.57 -57.31 13.24
N PRO A 95 35.27 -56.95 12.12
CA PRO A 95 35.95 -55.63 12.01
C PRO A 95 36.26 -55.02 10.60
N LYS A 96 36.94 -53.86 10.62
CA LYS A 96 37.21 -52.88 9.55
C LYS A 96 38.49 -53.14 8.74
N ARG A 97 38.62 -52.57 7.52
CA ARG A 97 39.87 -51.89 7.08
C ARG A 97 39.64 -50.77 6.03
N LYS A 98 40.69 -50.12 5.53
CA LYS A 98 40.68 -48.74 4.95
C LYS A 98 41.44 -48.57 3.61
N ARG A 99 41.03 -47.54 2.85
CA ARG A 99 41.82 -46.64 1.95
C ARG A 99 42.57 -47.23 0.73
N LYS A 100 42.37 -46.59 -0.43
CA LYS A 100 43.41 -45.78 -1.11
C LYS A 100 42.81 -44.78 -2.11
N ILE A 101 43.59 -43.74 -2.44
CA ILE A 101 43.32 -42.74 -3.49
C ILE A 101 44.30 -43.02 -4.64
N LYS A 102 43.94 -42.73 -5.89
CA LYS A 102 44.92 -42.45 -6.95
C LYS A 102 44.39 -41.45 -7.98
N THR A 103 45.24 -40.50 -8.33
CA THR A 103 45.07 -39.48 -9.37
C THR A 103 45.28 -40.07 -10.76
N LYS A 104 44.72 -39.43 -11.80
CA LYS A 104 45.30 -39.44 -13.16
C LYS A 104 44.99 -38.13 -13.90
N THR A 105 45.72 -37.91 -14.98
CA THR A 105 45.98 -36.61 -15.61
C THR A 105 45.12 -36.34 -16.85
N GLU A 106 45.14 -35.10 -17.32
CA GLU A 106 44.68 -34.70 -18.66
C GLU A 106 45.59 -35.27 -19.75
N GLU A 107 45.01 -35.55 -20.93
CA GLU A 107 45.68 -35.65 -22.22
C GLU A 107 44.79 -34.96 -23.25
N VAL A 108 45.40 -34.19 -24.17
CA VAL A 108 44.70 -33.45 -25.23
C VAL A 108 44.87 -34.20 -26.54
N LYS A 109 43.81 -34.23 -27.36
CA LYS A 109 43.88 -34.57 -28.78
C LYS A 109 43.18 -33.50 -29.60
N GLU A 110 43.89 -33.01 -30.61
CA GLU A 110 43.35 -32.27 -31.74
C GLU A 110 43.23 -33.27 -32.90
N GLU A 111 42.05 -33.40 -33.49
CA GLU A 111 41.83 -34.03 -34.79
C GLU A 111 40.85 -33.14 -35.57
N GLU A 112 41.13 -32.89 -36.85
CA GLU A 112 40.39 -31.99 -37.73
C GLU A 112 39.34 -32.77 -38.53
N GLU A 113 38.14 -32.21 -38.71
CA GLU A 113 37.21 -32.62 -39.77
C GLU A 113 36.66 -31.37 -40.48
N GLU A 114 36.60 -31.42 -41.82
CA GLU A 114 36.08 -30.34 -42.67
C GLU A 114 34.53 -30.35 -42.76
N ALA A 115 33.97 -29.37 -43.47
CA ALA A 115 32.54 -29.10 -43.52
C ALA A 115 31.76 -30.02 -44.47
N ASP A 116 30.47 -30.22 -44.14
CA ASP A 116 29.41 -30.52 -45.09
C ASP A 116 28.15 -29.68 -44.72
N GLU A 117 27.15 -29.65 -45.59
CA GLU A 117 26.24 -28.51 -45.73
C GLU A 117 24.94 -28.48 -44.87
N ASN A 118 24.40 -27.26 -44.81
CA ASN A 118 22.98 -26.88 -44.71
C ASN A 118 22.24 -26.76 -43.35
N ASP A 119 21.35 -25.75 -43.40
CA ASP A 119 20.12 -25.46 -42.66
C ASP A 119 20.07 -24.83 -41.24
N GLU A 120 19.07 -23.94 -41.16
CA GLU A 120 18.45 -23.19 -40.04
C GLU A 120 19.32 -22.44 -39.01
N ILE A 121 19.29 -21.10 -39.11
CA ILE A 121 19.80 -20.17 -38.09
C ILE A 121 18.86 -20.16 -36.86
N VAL A 122 19.05 -21.13 -35.96
CA VAL A 122 18.41 -21.10 -34.62
C VAL A 122 19.23 -20.22 -33.68
N GLU A 123 18.70 -19.04 -33.31
CA GLU A 123 19.34 -18.14 -32.34
C GLU A 123 19.58 -18.82 -30.98
N LYS A 124 20.83 -19.22 -30.72
CA LYS A 124 21.28 -19.75 -29.43
C LYS A 124 21.28 -18.63 -28.38
N LYS A 125 20.13 -18.45 -27.70
CA LYS A 125 19.93 -17.56 -26.54
C LYS A 125 21.15 -17.60 -25.61
N GLY A 126 21.87 -16.47 -25.53
CA GLY A 126 23.13 -16.36 -24.82
C GLY A 126 23.04 -16.85 -23.36
N LYS A 127 23.94 -17.76 -22.97
CA LYS A 127 24.02 -18.25 -21.58
C LYS A 127 24.32 -17.07 -20.66
N LYS A 128 23.47 -16.87 -19.63
CA LYS A 128 23.62 -15.79 -18.63
C LYS A 128 25.05 -15.76 -18.08
N LYS A 129 25.77 -14.65 -18.29
CA LYS A 129 26.98 -14.34 -17.52
C LYS A 129 26.58 -14.28 -16.04
N ARG A 130 27.06 -15.21 -15.22
CA ARG A 130 26.81 -15.18 -13.76
C ARG A 130 27.51 -13.95 -13.19
N LYS A 131 26.79 -13.10 -12.45
CA LYS A 131 27.40 -12.02 -11.64
C LYS A 131 28.54 -12.60 -10.81
N THR A 132 29.68 -11.94 -10.88
CA THR A 132 30.89 -12.23 -10.11
C THR A 132 30.62 -12.12 -8.60
N LYS A 133 31.55 -12.63 -7.79
CA LYS A 133 31.45 -12.51 -6.34
C LYS A 133 31.45 -11.03 -5.90
N ALA A 134 32.34 -10.22 -6.45
CA ALA A 134 32.43 -8.79 -6.15
C ALA A 134 31.17 -8.00 -6.54
N GLU A 135 30.57 -8.26 -7.71
CA GLU A 135 29.29 -7.61 -8.10
C GLU A 135 28.15 -7.95 -7.14
N LYS A 136 28.11 -9.18 -6.62
CA LYS A 136 27.10 -9.59 -5.62
C LYS A 136 27.36 -8.99 -4.24
N GLU A 137 28.61 -8.87 -3.83
CA GLU A 137 28.98 -8.27 -2.56
C GLU A 137 28.76 -6.74 -2.58
N ALA A 138 29.01 -6.08 -3.71
CA ALA A 138 28.63 -4.68 -3.93
C ALA A 138 27.10 -4.47 -3.97
N GLU A 139 26.35 -5.37 -4.62
CA GLU A 139 24.88 -5.35 -4.64
C GLU A 139 24.26 -5.68 -3.27
N ALA A 140 24.98 -6.38 -2.39
CA ALA A 140 24.56 -6.70 -1.03
C ALA A 140 24.85 -5.58 -0.01
N MET A 141 25.74 -4.63 -0.30
CA MET A 141 25.90 -3.43 0.52
C MET A 141 24.70 -2.50 0.34
N PRO A 142 24.21 -1.83 1.40
CA PRO A 142 23.14 -0.85 1.27
C PRO A 142 23.64 0.45 0.63
N LEU A 143 22.84 1.04 -0.25
CA LEU A 143 23.09 2.32 -0.90
C LEU A 143 23.02 3.50 0.09
N ALA A 144 22.26 3.34 1.17
CA ALA A 144 22.21 4.26 2.30
C ALA A 144 21.98 3.48 3.60
N ALA A 145 22.61 3.90 4.70
CA ALA A 145 22.34 3.33 6.02
C ALA A 145 20.93 3.70 6.50
N ARG A 146 20.24 2.76 7.17
CA ARG A 146 18.93 3.02 7.77
C ARG A 146 19.04 3.91 9.00
N THR A 147 18.20 4.94 9.10
CA THR A 147 18.10 5.79 10.30
C THR A 147 17.14 5.13 11.30
N ALA A 148 17.56 4.03 11.91
CA ALA A 148 16.73 3.29 12.86
C ALA A 148 16.41 4.17 14.08
N GLY A 149 15.14 4.14 14.54
CA GLY A 149 14.66 5.00 15.63
C GLY A 149 14.26 6.42 15.22
N HIS A 150 14.28 6.76 13.93
CA HIS A 150 13.75 8.02 13.42
C HIS A 150 12.22 8.15 13.68
N LYS A 151 11.75 9.39 13.92
CA LYS A 151 10.32 9.69 14.18
C LYS A 151 9.39 9.31 13.01
N LEU A 152 9.88 9.49 11.78
CA LEU A 152 9.15 9.21 10.55
C LEU A 152 9.65 7.89 9.94
N TYR A 153 8.73 7.01 9.57
CA TYR A 153 9.05 5.74 8.93
C TYR A 153 8.98 5.89 7.40
N ILE A 154 9.97 6.60 6.86
CA ILE A 154 10.08 6.87 5.42
C ILE A 154 10.59 5.61 4.68
N GLY A 155 10.08 5.34 3.49
CA GLY A 155 10.48 4.22 2.64
C GLY A 155 9.98 4.35 1.21
N ALA A 156 9.83 3.22 0.51
CA ALA A 156 9.38 3.19 -0.89
C ALA A 156 8.57 1.93 -1.23
N HIS A 157 7.85 1.93 -2.36
CA HIS A 157 7.20 0.74 -2.91
C HIS A 157 8.22 -0.19 -3.60
N VAL A 158 8.87 -1.03 -2.81
CA VAL A 158 9.98 -1.89 -3.27
C VAL A 158 9.51 -3.18 -3.96
N SER A 159 10.37 -3.72 -4.82
CA SER A 159 10.09 -4.94 -5.56
C SER A 159 10.12 -6.20 -4.67
N ALA A 160 9.04 -7.00 -4.75
CA ALA A 160 8.94 -8.35 -4.19
C ALA A 160 9.27 -9.46 -5.22
N ALA A 161 9.97 -9.13 -6.31
CA ALA A 161 10.31 -10.09 -7.35
C ALA A 161 11.10 -11.29 -6.79
N GLY A 162 10.71 -12.51 -7.17
CA GLY A 162 11.25 -13.75 -6.62
C GLY A 162 10.62 -14.20 -5.29
N GLY A 163 9.98 -13.30 -4.53
CA GLY A 163 9.29 -13.63 -3.28
C GLY A 163 9.19 -12.44 -2.33
N VAL A 164 8.14 -12.40 -1.50
CA VAL A 164 7.87 -11.29 -0.55
C VAL A 164 9.03 -11.03 0.42
N HIS A 165 9.82 -12.05 0.77
CA HIS A 165 11.02 -11.91 1.60
C HIS A 165 12.08 -10.95 1.02
N ASN A 166 12.13 -10.80 -0.31
CA ASN A 166 13.05 -9.88 -1.00
C ASN A 166 12.66 -8.41 -0.83
N ALA A 167 11.38 -8.11 -0.54
CA ALA A 167 10.96 -6.73 -0.28
C ALA A 167 11.68 -6.14 0.94
N VAL A 168 11.81 -6.92 2.02
CA VAL A 168 12.54 -6.52 3.23
C VAL A 168 14.01 -6.18 2.90
N VAL A 169 14.68 -7.03 2.12
CA VAL A 169 16.07 -6.83 1.71
C VAL A 169 16.22 -5.61 0.79
N ASN A 170 15.30 -5.43 -0.16
CA ASN A 170 15.27 -4.24 -1.02
C ASN A 170 15.02 -2.94 -0.22
N SER A 171 14.18 -2.97 0.82
CA SER A 171 13.94 -1.83 1.73
C SER A 171 15.20 -1.47 2.53
N VAL A 172 15.88 -2.48 3.10
CA VAL A 172 17.17 -2.27 3.80
C VAL A 172 18.23 -1.69 2.86
N HIS A 173 18.32 -2.20 1.64
CA HIS A 173 19.30 -1.76 0.64
C HIS A 173 19.15 -0.28 0.24
N ILE A 174 17.95 0.30 0.28
CA ILE A 174 17.73 1.74 0.04
C ILE A 174 17.75 2.60 1.31
N GLY A 175 18.02 2.02 2.48
CA GLY A 175 18.04 2.76 3.76
C GLY A 175 16.66 3.08 4.34
N ALA A 176 15.60 2.42 3.86
CA ALA A 176 14.20 2.69 4.24
C ALA A 176 13.78 2.08 5.59
N ASN A 177 12.90 2.78 6.31
CA ASN A 177 12.32 2.37 7.59
C ASN A 177 10.88 1.84 7.50
N ALA A 178 10.17 2.13 6.41
CA ALA A 178 8.95 1.45 5.97
C ALA A 178 9.13 0.84 4.57
N PHE A 179 8.14 0.10 4.07
CA PHE A 179 8.02 -0.17 2.63
C PHE A 179 6.60 -0.58 2.22
N ALA A 180 6.28 -0.35 0.94
CA ALA A 180 5.16 -1.00 0.27
C ALA A 180 5.66 -2.11 -0.67
N LEU A 181 4.75 -3.01 -1.06
CA LEU A 181 5.02 -4.11 -2.00
C LEU A 181 3.71 -4.65 -2.61
N PHE A 182 3.79 -5.23 -3.81
CA PHE A 182 2.75 -6.15 -4.27
C PHE A 182 2.99 -7.56 -3.69
N LEU A 183 1.98 -8.15 -3.05
CA LEU A 183 2.05 -9.51 -2.47
C LEU A 183 2.13 -10.62 -3.52
N LYS A 184 1.66 -10.32 -4.74
CA LYS A 184 1.57 -11.21 -5.90
C LYS A 184 1.63 -10.40 -7.20
N SER A 185 1.58 -11.04 -8.37
CA SER A 185 1.67 -10.33 -9.65
C SER A 185 0.41 -9.47 -9.89
N GLN A 186 0.54 -8.16 -9.74
CA GLN A 186 -0.53 -7.19 -10.01
C GLN A 186 -1.08 -7.25 -11.45
N ARG A 187 -0.31 -7.83 -12.39
CA ARG A 187 -0.66 -7.97 -13.81
C ARG A 187 -1.54 -9.19 -14.14
N LYS A 188 -1.94 -10.02 -13.16
CA LYS A 188 -2.69 -11.27 -13.37
C LYS A 188 -3.60 -11.58 -12.18
N TRP A 189 -4.77 -12.16 -12.45
CA TRP A 189 -5.68 -12.68 -11.42
C TRP A 189 -5.13 -13.94 -10.74
N ALA A 190 -4.90 -15.00 -11.52
CA ALA A 190 -4.35 -16.26 -11.00
C ALA A 190 -2.88 -16.10 -10.60
N ASN A 191 -2.58 -16.43 -9.34
CA ASN A 191 -1.27 -16.33 -8.72
C ASN A 191 -1.02 -17.59 -7.87
N PRO A 192 0.24 -18.06 -7.73
CA PRO A 192 0.53 -19.21 -6.87
C PRO A 192 0.25 -18.90 -5.38
N PRO A 193 0.00 -19.91 -4.54
CA PRO A 193 -0.06 -19.75 -3.09
C PRO A 193 1.21 -19.12 -2.53
N LEU A 194 1.09 -18.44 -1.38
CA LEU A 194 2.26 -17.99 -0.62
C LEU A 194 3.05 -19.22 -0.14
N GLN A 195 4.32 -19.30 -0.51
CA GLN A 195 5.20 -20.42 -0.11
C GLN A 195 5.68 -20.24 1.34
N ASP A 196 5.79 -21.34 2.09
CA ASP A 196 6.12 -21.29 3.52
C ASP A 196 7.56 -20.84 3.80
N ASP A 197 8.51 -21.21 2.94
CA ASP A 197 9.89 -20.75 3.02
C ASP A 197 9.98 -19.23 2.78
N HIS A 198 9.20 -18.69 1.84
CA HIS A 198 9.08 -17.26 1.59
C HIS A 198 8.42 -16.53 2.77
N ARG A 199 7.40 -17.14 3.41
CA ARG A 199 6.70 -16.61 4.59
C ARG A 199 7.64 -16.56 5.80
N LEU A 200 8.32 -17.66 6.11
CA LEU A 200 9.31 -17.75 7.19
C LEU A 200 10.49 -16.80 6.97
N SER A 201 10.99 -16.70 5.74
CA SER A 201 12.08 -15.77 5.39
C SER A 201 11.66 -14.31 5.52
N PHE A 202 10.42 -13.95 5.20
CA PHE A 202 9.89 -12.60 5.44
C PHE A 202 9.88 -12.26 6.94
N HIS A 203 9.30 -13.14 7.77
CA HIS A 203 9.28 -12.96 9.24
C HIS A 203 10.69 -12.85 9.83
N ASN A 204 11.61 -13.71 9.40
CA ASN A 204 13.01 -13.69 9.84
C ASN A 204 13.74 -12.40 9.41
N ASN A 205 13.55 -11.93 8.18
CA ASN A 205 14.15 -10.69 7.69
C ASN A 205 13.58 -9.47 8.44
N CYS A 206 12.26 -9.40 8.65
CA CYS A 206 11.62 -8.32 9.41
C CYS A 206 12.14 -8.28 10.85
N LYS A 207 12.25 -9.43 11.52
CA LYS A 207 12.83 -9.55 12.87
C LYS A 207 14.30 -9.12 12.91
N THR A 208 15.11 -9.62 11.97
CA THR A 208 16.57 -9.34 11.89
C THR A 208 16.85 -7.85 11.66
N HIS A 209 16.00 -7.18 10.88
CA HIS A 209 16.12 -5.75 10.58
C HIS A 209 15.17 -4.87 11.41
N THR A 210 14.55 -5.39 12.47
CA THR A 210 13.64 -4.65 13.36
C THR A 210 12.56 -3.84 12.64
N TYR A 211 11.97 -4.37 11.56
CA TYR A 211 10.73 -3.84 11.00
C TYR A 211 9.55 -4.28 11.87
N ASN A 212 8.61 -3.37 12.10
CA ASN A 212 7.29 -3.72 12.61
C ASN A 212 6.35 -3.89 11.42
N GLN A 213 6.19 -5.12 10.92
CA GLN A 213 5.32 -5.40 9.77
C GLN A 213 3.84 -5.09 10.00
N MET A 214 3.39 -4.96 11.25
CA MET A 214 2.01 -4.54 11.58
C MET A 214 1.78 -3.04 11.36
N ARG A 215 2.84 -2.21 11.37
CA ARG A 215 2.74 -0.74 11.28
C ARG A 215 3.46 -0.12 10.08
N HIS A 216 4.57 -0.69 9.64
CA HIS A 216 5.49 -0.04 8.69
C HIS A 216 5.64 -0.82 7.37
N VAL A 217 4.77 -1.80 7.12
CA VAL A 217 4.65 -2.50 5.83
C VAL A 217 3.24 -2.29 5.31
N VAL A 218 3.12 -1.74 4.10
CA VAL A 218 1.84 -1.35 3.49
C VAL A 218 1.75 -1.98 2.10
N PRO A 219 1.30 -3.24 1.96
CA PRO A 219 1.20 -3.87 0.66
C PRO A 219 0.08 -3.25 -0.16
N HIS A 220 0.31 -3.11 -1.46
CA HIS A 220 -0.62 -2.48 -2.39
C HIS A 220 -1.46 -3.53 -3.12
N GLY A 221 -2.75 -3.27 -3.29
CA GLY A 221 -3.65 -4.07 -4.11
C GLY A 221 -3.38 -3.93 -5.61
N SER A 222 -3.77 -4.94 -6.39
CA SER A 222 -3.67 -4.87 -7.86
C SER A 222 -4.63 -3.84 -8.45
N TYR A 223 -4.14 -3.02 -9.39
CA TYR A 223 -4.96 -2.11 -10.20
C TYR A 223 -6.06 -2.80 -11.03
N LEU A 224 -6.07 -4.13 -11.12
CA LEU A 224 -7.17 -4.91 -11.73
C LEU A 224 -8.39 -5.00 -10.81
N VAL A 225 -8.20 -4.92 -9.49
CA VAL A 225 -9.25 -5.03 -8.47
C VAL A 225 -10.09 -3.76 -8.46
N ASN A 226 -11.39 -3.89 -8.75
CA ASN A 226 -12.37 -2.83 -8.56
C ASN A 226 -13.55 -3.37 -7.74
N LEU A 227 -13.48 -3.23 -6.42
CA LEU A 227 -14.52 -3.69 -5.49
C LEU A 227 -15.81 -2.86 -5.57
N ALA A 228 -15.80 -1.71 -6.27
CA ALA A 228 -16.98 -0.89 -6.55
C ALA A 228 -17.71 -1.31 -7.85
N HIS A 229 -17.19 -2.30 -8.59
CA HIS A 229 -17.76 -2.76 -9.85
C HIS A 229 -19.04 -3.59 -9.63
N THR A 230 -20.21 -3.15 -10.10
CA THR A 230 -21.51 -3.77 -9.75
C THR A 230 -21.94 -4.96 -10.62
N ASP A 231 -21.17 -5.34 -11.64
CA ASP A 231 -21.34 -6.63 -12.34
C ASP A 231 -20.89 -7.79 -11.45
N GLN A 232 -21.66 -8.89 -11.40
CA GLN A 232 -21.42 -10.00 -10.48
C GLN A 232 -20.10 -10.72 -10.78
N ALA A 233 -19.85 -11.15 -12.02
CA ALA A 233 -18.65 -11.92 -12.36
C ALA A 233 -17.35 -11.14 -12.09
N ARG A 234 -17.38 -9.82 -12.31
CA ARG A 234 -16.27 -8.92 -11.97
C ARG A 234 -16.18 -8.63 -10.46
N THR A 235 -17.31 -8.58 -9.75
CA THR A 235 -17.33 -8.52 -8.27
C THR A 235 -16.64 -9.76 -7.69
N ASP A 236 -17.05 -10.96 -8.10
CA ASP A 236 -16.52 -12.23 -7.59
C ASP A 236 -15.01 -12.36 -7.84
N GLN A 237 -14.56 -11.97 -9.03
CA GLN A 237 -13.14 -11.98 -9.41
C GLN A 237 -12.32 -10.95 -8.60
N ALA A 238 -12.82 -9.73 -8.43
CA ALA A 238 -12.16 -8.69 -7.64
C ALA A 238 -12.12 -9.05 -6.15
N TYR A 239 -13.25 -9.50 -5.59
CA TYR A 239 -13.40 -9.92 -4.19
C TYR A 239 -12.49 -11.11 -3.87
N THR A 240 -12.48 -12.16 -4.70
CA THR A 240 -11.61 -13.33 -4.50
C THR A 240 -10.13 -12.94 -4.48
N SER A 241 -9.70 -12.05 -5.38
CA SER A 241 -8.30 -11.57 -5.40
C SER A 241 -7.97 -10.73 -4.17
N TYR A 242 -8.86 -9.83 -3.76
CA TYR A 242 -8.70 -8.98 -2.57
C TYR A 242 -8.62 -9.81 -1.28
N LEU A 243 -9.51 -10.78 -1.12
CA LEU A 243 -9.57 -11.68 0.02
C LEU A 243 -8.32 -12.57 0.16
N ASP A 244 -7.77 -13.07 -0.95
CA ASP A 244 -6.47 -13.77 -0.97
C ASP A 244 -5.32 -12.84 -0.57
N ASP A 245 -5.35 -11.55 -0.90
CA ASP A 245 -4.34 -10.60 -0.43
C ASP A 245 -4.46 -10.29 1.07
N LEU A 246 -5.67 -10.13 1.61
CA LEU A 246 -5.86 -9.99 3.06
C LEU A 246 -5.34 -11.24 3.80
N LYS A 247 -5.71 -12.44 3.36
CA LYS A 247 -5.26 -13.72 3.96
C LYS A 247 -3.73 -13.91 3.83
N ARG A 248 -3.08 -13.33 2.81
CA ARG A 248 -1.61 -13.22 2.70
C ARG A 248 -1.02 -12.21 3.70
N CYS A 249 -1.64 -11.05 3.91
CA CYS A 249 -1.23 -10.10 4.95
C CYS A 249 -1.25 -10.75 6.34
N GLU A 250 -2.33 -11.44 6.72
CA GLU A 250 -2.43 -12.15 8.01
C GLU A 250 -1.32 -13.21 8.14
N SER A 251 -1.09 -14.00 7.10
CA SER A 251 -0.01 -15.01 7.04
C SER A 251 1.40 -14.41 7.20
N LEU A 252 1.59 -13.15 6.81
CA LEU A 252 2.84 -12.38 6.92
C LEU A 252 2.89 -11.49 8.17
N GLY A 253 1.85 -11.49 9.02
CA GLY A 253 1.75 -10.63 10.20
C GLY A 253 1.62 -9.14 9.88
N ILE A 254 1.07 -8.81 8.71
CA ILE A 254 0.89 -7.44 8.22
C ILE A 254 -0.54 -6.99 8.54
N ASN A 255 -0.70 -5.80 9.14
CA ASN A 255 -2.01 -5.26 9.53
C ASN A 255 -2.49 -4.08 8.67
N LEU A 256 -1.71 -3.60 7.71
CA LEU A 256 -2.12 -2.56 6.77
C LEU A 256 -2.21 -3.16 5.36
N TYR A 257 -3.16 -2.72 4.53
CA TYR A 257 -3.26 -3.12 3.12
C TYR A 257 -3.95 -2.02 2.31
N ASN A 258 -3.28 -1.47 1.30
CA ASN A 258 -3.75 -0.29 0.56
C ASN A 258 -4.51 -0.67 -0.72
N ILE A 259 -5.62 0.02 -0.98
CA ILE A 259 -6.38 -0.09 -2.22
C ILE A 259 -6.81 1.28 -2.74
N HIS A 260 -6.81 1.41 -4.07
CA HIS A 260 -7.67 2.39 -4.73
C HIS A 260 -9.13 1.96 -4.51
N PRO A 261 -10.06 2.86 -4.10
CA PRO A 261 -11.47 2.50 -3.89
C PRO A 261 -12.17 1.95 -5.14
N GLY A 262 -11.68 2.28 -6.33
CA GLY A 262 -12.14 1.74 -7.60
C GLY A 262 -12.90 2.77 -8.43
N ASN A 263 -13.84 2.32 -9.26
CA ASN A 263 -14.64 3.20 -10.13
C ASN A 263 -16.04 2.64 -10.40
N THR A 264 -17.00 3.55 -10.61
CA THR A 264 -18.45 3.26 -10.61
C THR A 264 -18.93 2.47 -11.83
N VAL A 265 -18.24 2.62 -12.98
CA VAL A 265 -18.55 2.11 -14.34
C VAL A 265 -19.91 2.55 -14.92
N SER A 266 -20.90 2.82 -14.08
CA SER A 266 -22.33 2.97 -14.40
C SER A 266 -22.91 4.34 -14.01
N ASN A 267 -22.04 5.31 -13.67
CA ASN A 267 -22.33 6.67 -13.19
C ASN A 267 -23.09 6.78 -11.84
N ASP A 268 -23.73 5.72 -11.35
CA ASP A 268 -24.31 5.69 -9.99
C ASP A 268 -23.21 5.56 -8.93
N ARG A 269 -22.72 6.72 -8.47
CA ARG A 269 -21.70 6.84 -7.42
C ARG A 269 -22.16 6.27 -6.08
N GLN A 270 -23.41 6.50 -5.68
CA GLN A 270 -23.90 6.05 -4.37
C GLN A 270 -24.04 4.52 -4.30
N LYS A 271 -24.56 3.90 -5.36
CA LYS A 271 -24.61 2.43 -5.47
C LYS A 271 -23.22 1.81 -5.48
N ALA A 272 -22.27 2.40 -6.22
CA ALA A 272 -20.89 1.92 -6.25
C ALA A 272 -20.18 2.01 -4.88
N ILE A 273 -20.38 3.12 -4.14
CA ILE A 273 -19.90 3.29 -2.76
C ILE A 273 -20.52 2.23 -1.83
N THR A 274 -21.83 1.98 -1.96
CA THR A 274 -22.56 1.00 -1.15
C THR A 274 -22.09 -0.44 -1.45
N HIS A 275 -21.86 -0.77 -2.72
CA HIS A 275 -21.35 -2.07 -3.17
C HIS A 275 -19.93 -2.31 -2.67
N LEU A 276 -19.05 -1.31 -2.79
CA LEU A 276 -17.70 -1.33 -2.22
C LEU A 276 -17.73 -1.59 -0.71
N ALA A 277 -18.51 -0.84 0.06
CA ALA A 277 -18.61 -1.02 1.51
C ALA A 277 -19.15 -2.42 1.89
N SER A 278 -20.11 -2.96 1.14
CA SER A 278 -20.60 -4.33 1.33
C SER A 278 -19.49 -5.37 1.11
N ASN A 279 -18.67 -5.21 0.07
CA ASN A 279 -17.54 -6.09 -0.23
C ASN A 279 -16.42 -5.98 0.83
N LEU A 280 -16.14 -4.78 1.34
CA LEU A 280 -15.22 -4.59 2.47
C LEU A 280 -15.74 -5.30 3.74
N ASN A 281 -17.02 -5.15 4.07
CA ASN A 281 -17.64 -5.79 5.23
C ASN A 281 -17.66 -7.32 5.13
N ALA A 282 -17.89 -7.86 3.93
CA ALA A 282 -17.79 -9.31 3.70
C ALA A 282 -16.37 -9.82 3.96
N ALA A 283 -15.34 -9.18 3.40
CA ALA A 283 -13.96 -9.56 3.62
C ALA A 283 -13.52 -9.40 5.09
N HIS A 284 -14.04 -8.39 5.79
CA HIS A 284 -13.82 -8.17 7.22
C HIS A 284 -14.48 -9.23 8.13
N ARG A 285 -15.46 -10.00 7.63
CA ARG A 285 -16.02 -11.18 8.32
C ARG A 285 -15.26 -12.48 8.03
N GLU A 286 -14.51 -12.53 6.94
CA GLU A 286 -13.69 -13.68 6.53
C GLU A 286 -12.20 -13.62 6.94
N THR A 287 -11.80 -12.55 7.62
CA THR A 287 -10.43 -12.27 8.09
C THR A 287 -10.50 -11.61 9.46
N SER A 288 -9.38 -11.48 10.17
CA SER A 288 -9.35 -11.01 11.56
C SER A 288 -8.65 -9.66 11.78
N SER A 289 -7.49 -9.42 11.17
CA SER A 289 -6.53 -8.44 11.70
C SER A 289 -6.12 -7.30 10.75
N VAL A 290 -6.40 -7.41 9.45
CA VAL A 290 -5.96 -6.42 8.45
C VAL A 290 -6.89 -5.20 8.43
N ILE A 291 -6.31 -4.01 8.52
CA ILE A 291 -6.95 -2.72 8.29
C ILE A 291 -6.79 -2.38 6.81
N THR A 292 -7.90 -2.27 6.08
CA THR A 292 -7.87 -1.85 4.68
C THR A 292 -7.75 -0.32 4.60
N LEU A 293 -6.80 0.18 3.82
CA LEU A 293 -6.59 1.60 3.59
C LEU A 293 -7.21 1.97 2.25
N LEU A 294 -8.12 2.94 2.28
CA LEU A 294 -8.66 3.58 1.08
C LEU A 294 -7.73 4.72 0.69
N GLU A 295 -7.22 4.71 -0.54
CA GLU A 295 -6.43 5.82 -1.05
C GLU A 295 -7.30 6.91 -1.68
N ASN A 296 -6.90 8.18 -1.58
CA ASN A 296 -7.47 9.25 -2.41
C ASN A 296 -6.90 9.17 -3.83
N MET A 297 -7.71 9.52 -4.84
CA MET A 297 -7.36 9.36 -6.26
C MET A 297 -7.26 10.69 -7.00
N ALA A 298 -6.31 10.83 -7.93
CA ALA A 298 -6.15 12.04 -8.74
C ALA A 298 -7.37 12.38 -9.61
N ALA A 299 -8.02 11.36 -10.18
CA ALA A 299 -8.99 11.51 -11.25
C ALA A 299 -10.42 11.68 -10.73
N GLY A 300 -11.14 12.69 -11.23
CA GLY A 300 -12.57 12.84 -11.00
C GLY A 300 -13.45 11.97 -11.91
N GLY A 301 -14.74 12.28 -11.98
CA GLY A 301 -15.68 11.59 -12.85
C GLY A 301 -16.19 10.28 -12.26
N ASN A 302 -15.81 9.14 -12.86
CA ASN A 302 -16.28 7.81 -12.44
C ASN A 302 -15.39 7.12 -11.38
N VAL A 303 -14.23 7.67 -11.03
CA VAL A 303 -13.34 7.12 -10.01
C VAL A 303 -13.84 7.47 -8.60
N LEU A 304 -13.77 6.53 -7.65
CA LEU A 304 -14.08 6.74 -6.23
C LEU A 304 -12.79 7.05 -5.45
N GLY A 305 -12.92 7.77 -4.33
CA GLY A 305 -11.78 8.35 -3.62
C GLY A 305 -11.25 9.65 -4.27
N SER A 306 -11.92 10.14 -5.32
CA SER A 306 -11.60 11.41 -6.00
C SER A 306 -11.82 12.64 -5.11
N THR A 307 -12.59 12.46 -4.03
CA THR A 307 -12.91 13.46 -3.02
C THR A 307 -12.81 12.83 -1.63
N PHE A 308 -12.57 13.63 -0.60
CA PHE A 308 -12.63 13.17 0.79
C PHE A 308 -14.07 12.77 1.20
N GLU A 309 -15.08 13.33 0.53
CA GLU A 309 -16.48 12.91 0.63
C GLU A 309 -16.70 11.47 0.14
N ASP A 310 -16.10 11.04 -0.98
CA ASP A 310 -16.13 9.63 -1.41
C ASP A 310 -15.60 8.73 -0.28
N LEU A 311 -14.46 9.09 0.34
CA LEU A 311 -13.82 8.31 1.41
C LEU A 311 -14.69 8.26 2.67
N ARG A 312 -15.23 9.41 3.10
CA ARG A 312 -16.19 9.51 4.21
C ARG A 312 -17.37 8.57 4.02
N ASP A 313 -17.99 8.59 2.84
CA ASP A 313 -19.24 7.87 2.60
C ASP A 313 -19.03 6.36 2.50
N ILE A 314 -17.85 5.91 2.05
CA ILE A 314 -17.43 4.50 2.15
C ILE A 314 -17.20 4.13 3.63
N ILE A 315 -16.39 4.92 4.35
CA ILE A 315 -16.05 4.67 5.77
C ILE A 315 -17.31 4.66 6.65
N ALA A 316 -18.31 5.51 6.36
CA ALA A 316 -19.59 5.55 7.05
C ALA A 316 -20.35 4.20 6.97
N LEU A 317 -20.26 3.51 5.84
CA LEU A 317 -20.95 2.23 5.58
C LEU A 317 -20.15 0.98 5.99
N VAL A 318 -18.85 1.10 6.28
CA VAL A 318 -18.06 -0.04 6.80
C VAL A 318 -18.48 -0.38 8.24
N GLU A 319 -18.79 -1.65 8.52
CA GLU A 319 -19.29 -2.11 9.83
C GLU A 319 -18.24 -1.95 10.94
N ASN A 320 -17.03 -2.49 10.74
CA ASN A 320 -15.94 -2.40 11.70
C ASN A 320 -15.02 -1.21 11.38
N LYS A 321 -15.16 -0.11 12.14
CA LYS A 321 -14.37 1.12 11.98
C LYS A 321 -12.88 0.96 12.33
N GLU A 322 -12.50 -0.03 13.15
CA GLU A 322 -11.09 -0.27 13.49
C GLU A 322 -10.32 -0.89 12.32
N ARG A 323 -11.03 -1.52 11.39
CA ARG A 323 -10.48 -2.23 10.22
C ARG A 323 -10.56 -1.45 8.90
N ILE A 324 -10.88 -0.17 8.96
CA ILE A 324 -10.78 0.76 7.83
C ILE A 324 -9.85 1.92 8.18
N GLY A 325 -9.15 2.43 7.18
CA GLY A 325 -8.31 3.61 7.28
C GLY A 325 -8.13 4.27 5.92
N VAL A 326 -7.22 5.25 5.87
CA VAL A 326 -6.88 6.00 4.66
C VAL A 326 -5.37 6.08 4.49
N CYS A 327 -4.93 5.94 3.24
CA CYS A 327 -3.64 6.44 2.78
C CYS A 327 -3.85 7.77 2.07
N ILE A 328 -3.05 8.79 2.38
CA ILE A 328 -3.03 10.03 1.60
C ILE A 328 -1.90 9.97 0.57
N ASP A 329 -2.20 9.92 -0.71
CA ASP A 329 -1.22 10.19 -1.76
C ASP A 329 -1.17 11.70 -2.08
N THR A 330 0.04 12.28 -2.04
CA THR A 330 0.26 13.71 -2.22
C THR A 330 0.13 14.18 -3.67
N CYS A 331 0.43 13.34 -4.66
CA CYS A 331 0.24 13.64 -6.08
C CYS A 331 -1.25 13.59 -6.44
N HIS A 332 -1.97 12.58 -5.95
CA HIS A 332 -3.41 12.42 -6.08
C HIS A 332 -4.18 13.54 -5.39
N ALA A 333 -3.76 13.97 -4.19
CA ALA A 333 -4.36 15.12 -3.50
C ALA A 333 -4.20 16.38 -4.36
N PHE A 334 -2.97 16.66 -4.80
CA PHE A 334 -2.63 17.82 -5.63
C PHE A 334 -3.34 17.83 -6.99
N ALA A 335 -3.43 16.67 -7.65
CA ALA A 335 -4.11 16.51 -8.93
C ALA A 335 -5.65 16.52 -8.80
N GLY A 336 -6.19 16.12 -7.65
CA GLY A 336 -7.61 16.21 -7.31
C GLY A 336 -8.10 17.61 -6.93
N GLY A 337 -7.18 18.50 -6.52
CA GLY A 337 -7.49 19.89 -6.15
C GLY A 337 -7.28 20.25 -4.67
N TYR A 338 -6.63 19.37 -3.90
CA TYR A 338 -6.21 19.61 -2.52
C TYR A 338 -4.76 20.12 -2.52
N ASP A 339 -4.55 21.39 -2.19
CA ASP A 339 -3.22 22.03 -2.27
C ASP A 339 -2.44 21.80 -0.96
N LEU A 340 -1.16 21.47 -1.09
CA LEU A 340 -0.24 21.16 0.02
C LEU A 340 1.04 22.04 -0.03
N ARG A 341 1.16 22.96 -0.99
CA ARG A 341 2.41 23.66 -1.35
C ARG A 341 2.90 24.67 -0.30
N THR A 342 1.98 25.33 0.41
CA THR A 342 2.31 26.33 1.43
C THR A 342 1.76 25.88 2.78
N PRO A 343 2.30 26.36 3.92
CA PRO A 343 1.80 25.98 5.24
C PRO A 343 0.28 26.23 5.39
N GLU A 344 -0.24 27.30 4.80
CA GLU A 344 -1.65 27.68 4.85
C GLU A 344 -2.53 26.74 4.01
N THR A 345 -2.11 26.39 2.79
CA THR A 345 -2.87 25.47 1.93
C THR A 345 -2.83 24.06 2.47
N PHE A 346 -1.66 23.59 2.89
CA PHE A 346 -1.47 22.33 3.60
C PHE A 346 -2.34 22.24 4.86
N HIS A 347 -2.32 23.26 5.73
CA HIS A 347 -3.12 23.25 6.95
C HIS A 347 -4.63 23.20 6.62
N LYS A 348 -5.10 23.99 5.65
CA LYS A 348 -6.49 23.98 5.18
C LYS A 348 -6.89 22.60 4.60
N THR A 349 -6.03 21.96 3.82
CA THR A 349 -6.26 20.63 3.27
C THR A 349 -6.39 19.59 4.39
N MET A 350 -5.49 19.61 5.38
CA MET A 350 -5.55 18.68 6.51
C MET A 350 -6.72 18.97 7.47
N GLN A 351 -7.15 20.22 7.65
CA GLN A 351 -8.41 20.56 8.33
C GLN A 351 -9.62 19.99 7.56
N THR A 352 -9.62 20.09 6.24
CA THR A 352 -10.70 19.56 5.38
C THR A 352 -10.76 18.03 5.45
N PHE A 353 -9.60 17.37 5.49
CA PHE A 353 -9.50 15.93 5.73
C PHE A 353 -10.06 15.53 7.11
N ASP A 354 -9.67 16.25 8.18
CA ASP A 354 -10.12 15.95 9.54
C ASP A 354 -11.63 16.18 9.72
N ALA A 355 -12.18 17.24 9.11
CA ALA A 355 -13.61 17.56 9.19
C ALA A 355 -14.51 16.60 8.37
N LEU A 356 -14.00 16.00 7.30
CA LEU A 356 -14.78 15.09 6.42
C LEU A 356 -14.55 13.61 6.75
N VAL A 357 -13.30 13.20 6.97
CA VAL A 357 -12.90 11.81 7.22
C VAL A 357 -12.51 11.63 8.69
N GLY A 358 -11.64 12.49 9.19
CA GLY A 358 -11.08 12.43 10.55
C GLY A 358 -9.69 11.79 10.59
N LEU A 359 -8.74 12.47 11.25
CA LEU A 359 -7.36 12.04 11.39
C LEU A 359 -7.21 10.67 12.07
N GLN A 360 -8.18 10.22 12.86
CA GLN A 360 -8.20 8.88 13.46
C GLN A 360 -8.24 7.73 12.43
N TYR A 361 -8.54 8.00 11.15
CA TYR A 361 -8.45 7.00 10.07
C TYR A 361 -7.15 7.08 9.26
N LEU A 362 -6.31 8.11 9.42
CA LEU A 362 -5.04 8.21 8.71
C LEU A 362 -4.09 7.09 9.16
N ARG A 363 -3.52 6.34 8.21
CA ARG A 363 -2.64 5.18 8.51
C ARG A 363 -1.37 5.11 7.67
N ALA A 364 -1.33 5.76 6.53
CA ALA A 364 -0.17 5.83 5.64
C ALA A 364 -0.19 7.13 4.82
N VAL A 365 0.95 7.46 4.21
CA VAL A 365 1.05 8.53 3.21
C VAL A 365 1.90 8.00 2.06
N HIS A 366 1.48 8.22 0.82
CA HIS A 366 2.34 8.06 -0.35
C HIS A 366 2.93 9.44 -0.71
N LEU A 367 4.26 9.52 -0.72
CA LEU A 367 5.03 10.74 -0.93
C LEU A 367 5.45 10.83 -2.40
N ASN A 368 4.58 11.43 -3.20
CA ASN A 368 4.76 11.59 -4.63
C ASN A 368 4.61 13.08 -5.02
N ASP A 369 5.63 13.64 -5.67
CA ASP A 369 5.50 14.94 -6.34
C ASP A 369 4.70 14.73 -7.63
N SER A 370 4.16 15.78 -8.24
CA SER A 370 3.35 15.65 -9.45
C SER A 370 4.05 16.20 -10.68
N LYS A 371 4.22 15.38 -11.73
CA LYS A 371 4.66 15.86 -13.04
C LYS A 371 3.57 16.72 -13.73
N ALA A 372 2.34 16.73 -13.22
CA ALA A 372 1.23 17.49 -13.78
C ALA A 372 0.87 18.70 -12.89
N PRO A 373 0.26 19.76 -13.45
CA PRO A 373 -0.19 20.92 -12.66
C PRO A 373 -1.25 20.58 -11.60
N PHE A 374 -1.43 21.51 -10.66
CA PHE A 374 -2.50 21.49 -9.67
C PHE A 374 -3.90 21.31 -10.32
N ALA A 375 -4.77 20.51 -9.69
CA ALA A 375 -6.13 20.22 -10.17
C ALA A 375 -6.20 19.70 -11.64
N SER A 376 -5.14 19.06 -12.13
CA SER A 376 -5.07 18.55 -13.51
C SER A 376 -5.81 17.22 -13.74
N HIS A 377 -6.25 16.55 -12.67
CA HIS A 377 -6.84 15.22 -12.67
C HIS A 377 -5.98 14.16 -13.38
N ARG A 378 -4.65 14.26 -13.24
CA ARG A 378 -3.67 13.29 -13.75
C ARG A 378 -2.81 12.72 -12.62
N ASP A 379 -2.95 11.43 -12.40
CA ASP A 379 -1.90 10.59 -11.80
C ASP A 379 -0.69 10.58 -12.77
N LEU A 380 0.40 11.24 -12.35
CA LEU A 380 1.72 11.26 -13.02
C LEU A 380 2.80 11.61 -11.98
N HIS A 381 3.34 10.61 -11.27
CA HIS A 381 4.32 10.84 -10.18
C HIS A 381 5.66 11.41 -10.66
N ALA A 382 6.21 12.39 -9.92
CA ALA A 382 7.53 13.00 -10.08
C ALA A 382 8.41 12.72 -8.86
N ASN A 383 9.73 12.93 -9.01
CA ASN A 383 10.69 12.84 -7.90
C ASN A 383 10.55 14.03 -6.95
N ILE A 384 10.90 13.84 -5.68
CA ILE A 384 10.69 14.82 -4.61
C ILE A 384 11.31 16.18 -4.95
N GLY A 385 10.49 17.23 -4.99
CA GLY A 385 10.91 18.61 -5.26
C GLY A 385 11.09 18.96 -6.74
N THR A 386 10.86 18.02 -7.67
CA THR A 386 11.05 18.21 -9.12
C THR A 386 9.76 18.52 -9.86
N GLY A 387 8.60 18.21 -9.30
CA GLY A 387 7.31 18.40 -9.95
C GLY A 387 6.69 19.78 -9.71
N PHE A 388 5.39 19.88 -9.92
CA PHE A 388 4.57 21.07 -9.67
C PHE A 388 4.12 21.20 -8.21
N LEU A 389 4.26 20.14 -7.40
CA LEU A 389 3.97 20.18 -5.97
C LEU A 389 5.21 20.71 -5.20
N GLY A 390 6.41 20.25 -5.56
CA GLY A 390 7.66 20.88 -5.14
C GLY A 390 8.05 20.67 -3.67
N LEU A 391 9.24 21.16 -3.30
CA LEU A 391 9.93 20.74 -2.06
C LEU A 391 9.19 21.17 -0.77
N ARG A 392 8.55 22.35 -0.75
CA ARG A 392 7.85 22.90 0.42
C ARG A 392 6.71 22.01 0.91
N ALA A 393 6.00 21.32 0.00
CA ALA A 393 4.95 20.38 0.40
C ALA A 393 5.50 19.22 1.23
N PHE A 394 6.68 18.71 0.88
CA PHE A 394 7.32 17.63 1.64
C PHE A 394 7.93 18.13 2.94
N HIS A 395 8.45 19.36 2.98
CA HIS A 395 8.86 20.03 4.21
C HIS A 395 7.68 20.18 5.20
N ASN A 396 6.52 20.64 4.73
CA ASN A 396 5.29 20.72 5.52
C ASN A 396 4.92 19.36 6.14
N ILE A 397 5.04 18.27 5.37
CA ILE A 397 4.70 16.92 5.81
C ILE A 397 5.71 16.36 6.83
N VAL A 398 7.02 16.42 6.57
CA VAL A 398 8.01 15.81 7.49
C VAL A 398 8.18 16.59 8.80
N ASN A 399 7.67 17.81 8.88
CA ASN A 399 7.68 18.63 10.11
C ASN A 399 6.31 18.65 10.83
N ASP A 400 5.28 17.96 10.34
CA ASP A 400 3.97 17.90 10.99
C ASP A 400 3.84 16.65 11.89
N PRO A 401 3.51 16.82 13.19
CA PRO A 401 3.48 15.72 14.15
C PRO A 401 2.38 14.67 13.86
N ARG A 402 1.40 14.97 13.00
CA ARG A 402 0.33 14.03 12.61
C ARG A 402 0.83 12.85 11.77
N PHE A 403 2.06 12.92 11.25
CA PHE A 403 2.70 11.85 10.49
C PHE A 403 3.79 11.09 11.27
N GLU A 404 4.09 11.47 12.52
CA GLU A 404 5.03 10.72 13.36
C GLU A 404 4.52 9.30 13.63
N GLY A 405 5.39 8.30 13.46
CA GLY A 405 5.01 6.89 13.62
C GLY A 405 4.14 6.31 12.50
N LEU A 406 3.89 7.03 11.40
CA LEU A 406 3.24 6.49 10.20
C LEU A 406 4.27 6.05 9.13
N PRO A 407 3.94 5.04 8.30
CA PRO A 407 4.68 4.72 7.08
C PRO A 407 4.47 5.80 6.02
N LEU A 408 5.57 6.37 5.53
CA LEU A 408 5.59 7.36 4.44
C LEU A 408 6.32 6.74 3.24
N ILE A 409 5.61 6.48 2.15
CA ILE A 409 6.07 5.60 1.06
C ILE A 409 6.30 6.39 -0.22
N LEU A 410 7.53 6.40 -0.74
CA LEU A 410 7.84 6.87 -2.09
C LEU A 410 7.31 5.89 -3.14
N GLU A 411 6.52 6.38 -4.09
CA GLU A 411 6.21 5.68 -5.36
C GLU A 411 6.71 6.50 -6.56
N THR A 412 7.78 7.24 -6.31
CA THR A 412 8.45 8.13 -7.25
C THR A 412 9.12 7.33 -8.36
N PRO A 413 9.20 7.87 -9.59
CA PRO A 413 9.81 7.18 -10.74
C PRO A 413 11.30 6.91 -10.50
N ILE A 414 11.76 5.73 -10.91
CA ILE A 414 13.16 5.29 -10.80
C ILE A 414 13.82 4.98 -12.15
N GLU A 415 13.12 5.25 -13.27
CA GLU A 415 13.64 4.99 -14.61
C GLU A 415 14.70 6.03 -15.00
N VAL A 416 15.91 5.56 -15.29
CA VAL A 416 17.03 6.39 -15.75
C VAL A 416 16.70 7.00 -17.11
N ARG A 417 16.97 8.29 -17.27
CA ARG A 417 16.76 9.02 -18.51
C ARG A 417 18.07 9.56 -19.09
N ASP A 418 18.08 9.74 -20.41
CA ASP A 418 19.16 10.41 -21.13
C ASP A 418 19.02 11.94 -21.02
N GLU A 419 20.01 12.67 -21.57
CA GLU A 419 20.02 14.13 -21.64
C GLU A 419 18.83 14.73 -22.43
N ASN A 420 18.14 13.92 -23.23
CA ASN A 420 16.98 14.29 -24.04
C ASN A 420 15.64 13.89 -23.38
N GLY A 421 15.67 13.36 -22.15
CA GLY A 421 14.48 12.94 -21.40
C GLY A 421 13.83 11.63 -21.88
N ASN A 422 14.53 10.83 -22.67
CA ASN A 422 14.13 9.48 -23.09
C ASN A 422 14.53 8.44 -22.06
N LEU A 423 13.80 7.32 -22.00
CA LEU A 423 14.08 6.21 -21.08
C LEU A 423 15.29 5.40 -21.56
N VAL A 424 16.33 5.35 -20.73
CA VAL A 424 17.55 4.55 -20.99
C VAL A 424 17.21 3.07 -20.81
N LYS A 425 17.72 2.23 -21.72
CA LYS A 425 17.51 0.78 -21.66
C LYS A 425 18.72 0.03 -21.08
N ASP A 426 18.44 -1.08 -20.43
CA ASP A 426 19.43 -2.06 -19.97
C ASP A 426 19.87 -3.00 -21.12
N GLU A 427 20.87 -3.84 -20.85
CA GLU A 427 21.41 -4.85 -21.78
C GLU A 427 20.35 -5.86 -22.31
N LYS A 428 19.12 -5.84 -21.79
CA LYS A 428 18.01 -6.75 -22.11
C LYS A 428 16.84 -5.99 -22.75
N GLY A 429 17.04 -4.72 -23.11
CA GLY A 429 16.05 -3.86 -23.75
C GLY A 429 14.93 -3.36 -22.82
N LYS A 430 15.02 -3.59 -21.51
CA LYS A 430 14.09 -3.03 -20.52
C LYS A 430 14.50 -1.62 -20.12
N GLU A 431 13.58 -0.83 -19.58
CA GLU A 431 13.93 0.41 -18.88
C GLU A 431 14.93 0.14 -17.74
N LYS A 432 15.96 0.99 -17.64
CA LYS A 432 17.01 0.90 -16.63
C LYS A 432 16.55 1.61 -15.36
N GLU A 433 16.56 0.91 -14.24
CA GLU A 433 16.16 1.43 -12.92
C GLU A 433 17.40 1.92 -12.11
N ASP A 434 17.31 3.06 -11.41
CA ASP A 434 18.23 3.47 -10.34
C ASP A 434 17.53 3.49 -8.97
N LYS A 435 17.66 2.40 -8.21
CA LYS A 435 17.20 2.32 -6.81
C LYS A 435 17.85 3.36 -5.89
N GLY A 436 18.99 3.93 -6.30
CA GLY A 436 19.64 5.04 -5.61
C GLY A 436 18.81 6.32 -5.59
N ILE A 437 17.81 6.47 -6.47
CA ILE A 437 16.86 7.58 -6.43
C ILE A 437 16.13 7.59 -5.09
N TRP A 438 15.44 6.50 -4.73
CA TRP A 438 14.76 6.38 -3.44
C TRP A 438 15.72 6.52 -2.26
N ALA A 439 16.92 5.94 -2.32
CA ALA A 439 17.91 6.09 -1.25
C ALA A 439 18.31 7.57 -1.02
N ARG A 440 18.40 8.38 -2.09
CA ARG A 440 18.66 9.82 -2.00
C ARG A 440 17.43 10.61 -1.53
N GLU A 441 16.23 10.26 -2.00
CA GLU A 441 14.97 10.89 -1.58
C GLU A 441 14.66 10.63 -0.10
N ILE A 442 14.87 9.41 0.41
CA ILE A 442 14.73 9.07 1.84
C ILE A 442 15.65 9.96 2.69
N LYS A 443 16.93 10.13 2.31
CA LYS A 443 17.87 10.98 3.05
C LYS A 443 17.62 12.47 2.90
N MET A 444 17.04 12.89 1.77
CA MET A 444 16.55 14.26 1.62
C MET A 444 15.38 14.53 2.58
N LEU A 445 14.38 13.64 2.63
CA LEU A 445 13.20 13.77 3.50
C LEU A 445 13.56 13.69 4.99
N GLU A 446 14.48 12.80 5.39
CA GLU A 446 15.03 12.78 6.75
C GLU A 446 15.77 14.09 7.09
N GLY A 447 16.52 14.65 6.13
CA GLY A 447 17.27 15.91 6.31
C GLY A 447 16.41 17.19 6.32
N LEU A 448 15.18 17.15 5.80
CA LEU A 448 14.23 18.27 5.86
C LEU A 448 13.59 18.48 7.25
N VAL A 449 13.75 17.52 8.18
CA VAL A 449 13.22 17.60 9.54
C VAL A 449 14.00 18.65 10.34
N GLY A 450 13.31 19.70 10.79
CA GLY A 450 13.89 20.83 11.51
C GLY A 450 14.67 21.85 10.66
N MET A 451 14.72 21.67 9.33
CA MET A 451 15.38 22.61 8.42
C MET A 451 14.59 23.92 8.30
N ASP A 452 15.27 25.08 8.29
CA ASP A 452 14.63 26.37 8.03
C ASP A 452 14.23 26.51 6.55
N VAL A 453 12.92 26.64 6.29
CA VAL A 453 12.32 26.75 4.95
C VAL A 453 12.66 28.06 4.23
N GLU A 454 13.07 29.11 4.95
CA GLU A 454 13.56 30.36 4.35
C GLU A 454 15.08 30.53 4.44
N GLY A 455 15.78 29.54 5.00
CA GLY A 455 17.23 29.45 5.04
C GLY A 455 17.85 29.24 3.65
N GLU A 456 19.13 29.62 3.50
CA GLU A 456 19.82 29.50 2.21
C GLU A 456 19.93 28.06 1.73
N GLU A 457 20.17 27.10 2.63
CA GLU A 457 20.30 25.67 2.31
C GLU A 457 19.02 25.11 1.69
N PHE A 458 17.87 25.27 2.36
CA PHE A 458 16.58 24.83 1.82
C PHE A 458 16.29 25.49 0.48
N ARG A 459 16.43 26.82 0.39
CA ARG A 459 16.16 27.57 -0.85
C ARG A 459 17.13 27.19 -1.98
N ALA A 460 18.36 26.78 -1.69
CA ALA A 460 19.31 26.28 -2.68
C ALA A 460 18.94 24.87 -3.17
N LEU A 461 18.49 23.99 -2.28
CA LEU A 461 17.97 22.66 -2.62
C LEU A 461 16.68 22.76 -3.43
N GLU A 462 15.75 23.62 -3.03
CA GLU A 462 14.51 23.95 -3.73
C GLU A 462 14.78 24.41 -5.17
N ARG A 463 15.63 25.43 -5.36
CA ARG A 463 16.03 25.90 -6.71
C ARG A 463 16.68 24.80 -7.55
N LYS A 464 17.52 23.95 -6.94
CA LYS A 464 18.22 22.85 -7.62
C LYS A 464 17.22 21.81 -8.15
N LEU A 465 16.30 21.33 -7.31
CA LEU A 465 15.32 20.31 -7.67
C LEU A 465 14.27 20.86 -8.66
N ALA A 466 13.81 22.09 -8.44
CA ALA A 466 12.90 22.79 -9.35
C ALA A 466 13.50 22.90 -10.76
N ARG A 467 14.79 23.24 -10.90
CA ARG A 467 15.48 23.25 -12.20
C ARG A 467 15.68 21.85 -12.78
N GLN A 468 15.92 20.82 -11.97
CA GLN A 468 16.09 19.44 -12.45
C GLN A 468 14.83 18.85 -13.09
N GLY A 469 13.64 19.20 -12.58
CA GLY A 469 12.37 18.76 -13.17
C GLY A 469 11.79 19.66 -14.26
N GLU A 470 12.41 20.83 -14.52
CA GLU A 470 11.91 21.85 -15.45
C GLU A 470 11.60 21.31 -16.85
N PRO A 471 12.47 20.51 -17.52
CA PRO A 471 12.18 20.01 -18.87
C PRO A 471 10.98 19.05 -18.95
N GLU A 472 10.74 18.22 -17.93
CA GLU A 472 9.59 17.31 -17.92
C GLU A 472 8.28 18.08 -17.60
N ARG A 473 8.35 19.13 -16.77
CA ARG A 473 7.21 20.04 -16.52
C ARG A 473 6.81 20.80 -17.79
N GLU A 474 7.78 21.38 -18.51
CA GLU A 474 7.54 22.06 -19.80
C GLU A 474 6.95 21.12 -20.84
N ARG A 475 7.57 19.94 -21.03
CA ARG A 475 7.11 18.87 -21.92
C ARG A 475 5.67 18.45 -21.65
N LEU A 476 5.25 18.40 -20.38
CA LEU A 476 3.88 18.02 -20.01
C LEU A 476 2.88 19.17 -20.10
N MET A 477 3.30 20.42 -19.87
CA MET A 477 2.49 21.61 -20.19
C MET A 477 2.18 21.68 -21.68
N GLU A 478 3.19 21.51 -22.54
CA GLU A 478 3.02 21.48 -24.00
C GLU A 478 2.04 20.37 -24.43
N GLN A 479 2.12 19.18 -23.83
CA GLN A 479 1.15 18.10 -24.06
C GLN A 479 -0.25 18.39 -23.53
N ILE A 480 -0.39 19.12 -22.42
CA ILE A 480 -1.69 19.56 -21.89
C ILE A 480 -2.33 20.58 -22.82
N GLU A 481 -1.58 21.57 -23.29
CA GLU A 481 -2.04 22.62 -24.20
C GLU A 481 -2.42 22.06 -25.58
N ARG A 482 -1.54 21.24 -26.17
CA ARG A 482 -1.82 20.48 -27.40
C ARG A 482 -3.04 19.57 -27.29
N LYS A 483 -3.42 19.13 -26.09
CA LYS A 483 -4.68 18.38 -25.86
C LYS A 483 -5.89 19.32 -25.75
N LYS A 484 -5.79 20.41 -24.97
CA LYS A 484 -6.83 21.46 -24.85
C LYS A 484 -7.23 22.00 -26.23
N GLU A 485 -6.26 22.41 -27.05
CA GLU A 485 -6.48 22.86 -28.43
C GLU A 485 -7.28 21.85 -29.26
N LYS A 486 -6.94 20.55 -29.17
CA LYS A 486 -7.60 19.49 -29.94
C LYS A 486 -9.04 19.26 -29.46
N GLU A 487 -9.31 19.45 -28.18
CA GLU A 487 -10.66 19.38 -27.62
C GLU A 487 -11.49 20.63 -27.98
N GLU A 488 -10.90 21.82 -27.99
CA GLU A 488 -11.55 23.06 -28.43
C GLU A 488 -11.84 23.06 -29.93
N LYS A 489 -10.88 22.65 -30.77
CA LYS A 489 -11.08 22.48 -32.22
C LYS A 489 -12.20 21.46 -32.52
N LYS A 490 -12.32 20.39 -31.73
CA LYS A 490 -13.46 19.45 -31.80
C LYS A 490 -14.79 20.10 -31.38
N LYS A 491 -14.82 20.85 -30.27
CA LYS A 491 -16.02 21.58 -29.80
C LYS A 491 -16.47 22.65 -30.81
N GLY A 492 -15.54 23.34 -31.46
CA GLY A 492 -15.81 24.30 -32.55
C GLY A 492 -16.40 23.63 -33.79
N ALA A 493 -15.75 22.57 -34.29
CA ALA A 493 -16.25 21.81 -35.44
C ALA A 493 -17.66 21.22 -35.21
N GLY A 494 -17.99 20.85 -33.97
CA GLY A 494 -19.32 20.40 -33.56
C GLY A 494 -20.43 21.45 -33.73
N LYS A 495 -20.13 22.75 -33.59
CA LYS A 495 -21.12 23.83 -33.83
C LYS A 495 -21.41 24.02 -35.32
N GLY A 496 -20.40 23.90 -36.18
CA GLY A 496 -20.54 24.13 -37.63
C GLY A 496 -21.53 23.19 -38.34
N LYS A 497 -21.75 21.97 -37.84
CA LYS A 497 -22.64 20.97 -38.46
C LYS A 497 -24.12 21.06 -38.08
N LYS A 498 -24.54 21.97 -37.19
CA LYS A 498 -25.97 22.18 -36.87
C LYS A 498 -26.65 23.34 -37.60
N GLY A 499 -25.90 24.21 -38.28
CA GLY A 499 -26.42 25.42 -38.93
C GLY A 499 -26.76 25.30 -40.42
N LYS A 500 -26.85 24.09 -40.99
CA LYS A 500 -27.05 23.92 -42.45
C LYS A 500 -27.94 22.71 -42.81
N LYS A 501 -29.16 22.68 -42.26
CA LYS A 501 -30.23 21.76 -42.72
C LYS A 501 -31.67 22.27 -42.45
N VAL A 502 -31.91 23.58 -42.63
CA VAL A 502 -33.24 24.20 -42.69
C VAL A 502 -33.17 25.34 -43.72
N GLU A 503 -33.39 25.01 -45.01
CA GLU A 503 -33.66 25.93 -46.15
C GLU A 503 -33.52 25.13 -47.46
N SER A 504 -34.55 24.37 -47.87
CA SER A 504 -34.78 23.87 -49.25
C SER A 504 -35.96 22.89 -49.34
N GLU A 505 -37.21 23.27 -49.02
CA GLU A 505 -38.42 22.46 -49.32
C GLU A 505 -39.73 23.26 -49.05
N SER A 506 -40.05 24.27 -49.86
CA SER A 506 -41.35 24.99 -49.78
C SER A 506 -41.76 25.77 -51.05
N GLU A 507 -41.39 25.30 -52.24
CA GLU A 507 -41.95 25.78 -53.53
C GLU A 507 -42.13 24.57 -54.45
N GLY A 508 -43.31 24.28 -55.01
CA GLY A 508 -44.64 24.82 -54.73
C GLY A 508 -45.67 24.25 -55.71
N SER A 509 -46.93 24.07 -55.30
CA SER A 509 -48.06 23.81 -56.21
C SER A 509 -49.42 23.94 -55.53
N GLU A 510 -50.12 25.05 -55.78
CA GLU A 510 -51.58 25.05 -55.77
C GLU A 510 -52.07 26.05 -56.83
N LEU A 511 -53.31 25.88 -57.29
CA LEU A 511 -53.81 26.50 -58.53
C LEU A 511 -54.45 27.87 -58.25
N GLY A 512 -54.43 28.76 -59.23
CA GLY A 512 -54.98 30.12 -59.08
C GLY A 512 -56.43 30.25 -59.56
N ASP A 513 -56.99 31.43 -59.33
CA ASP A 513 -58.03 32.06 -60.15
C ASP A 513 -58.05 33.58 -59.88
N GLU A 514 -58.52 34.35 -60.87
CA GLU A 514 -58.77 35.82 -60.93
C GLU A 514 -57.61 36.81 -60.64
#